data_AF-X5PKY6-F1
#
_entry.id   AF-X5PKY6-F1
#
_cell.length_a   1.000
_cell.length_b   1.000
_cell.length_c   1.000
_cell.angle_alpha   90.00
_cell.angle_beta   90.00
_cell.angle_gamma   90.00
#
_symmetry.space_group_name_H-M   'P 1'
#
loop_
_entity.id
_entity.type
_entity.pdbx_description
1 polymer ?
#
loop_
_entity_poly.entity_id
_entity_poly.type
_entity_poly.pdbx_seq_one_letter_code
_entity_poly.pdbx_strand_id
1 'polypeptide(L)' 'MLDEGRNRHIRRLLGAYDIEVLRLVRVAIGQLQLGELAKGKARHLSAEELALLQA' A
#
# COMPACT_ATOMS: atom_id res chain seq x y z
N MET A 1 0.44 11.39 -1.55
CA MET A 1 0.72 9.99 -1.92
C MET A 1 2.22 9.76 -1.80
N LEU A 2 2.65 8.51 -1.62
CA LEU A 2 4.07 8.17 -1.74
C LEU A 2 4.27 7.59 -3.13
N ASP A 3 4.99 8.32 -3.97
CA ASP A 3 5.20 7.95 -5.38
C ASP A 3 6.46 7.08 -5.55
N GLU A 4 7.24 6.90 -4.49
CA GLU A 4 8.42 6.04 -4.44
C GLU A 4 8.38 5.01 -3.30
N GLY A 5 9.02 3.86 -3.54
CA GLY A 5 9.06 2.72 -2.62
C GLY A 5 10.42 2.50 -1.93
N ARG A 6 11.10 3.57 -1.49
CA ARG A 6 12.43 3.44 -0.85
C ARG A 6 12.41 2.50 0.35
N ASN A 7 13.50 1.78 0.58
CA ASN A 7 13.61 0.80 1.67
C ASN A 7 13.24 1.43 3.03
N ARG A 8 12.20 0.88 3.67
CA ARG A 8 11.67 1.35 4.97
C ARG A 8 11.35 2.86 5.03
N HIS A 9 10.98 3.48 3.90
CA HIS A 9 10.78 4.94 3.80
C HIS A 9 9.91 5.51 4.93
N ILE A 10 8.68 5.02 5.10
CA ILE A 10 7.75 5.49 6.13
C ILE A 10 8.33 5.33 7.54
N ARG A 11 8.96 4.18 7.81
CA ARG A 11 9.54 3.90 9.14
C ARG A 11 10.73 4.80 9.44
N ARG A 12 11.57 5.09 8.45
CA ARG A 12 12.72 6.01 8.60
C ARG A 12 12.25 7.45 8.76
N LEU A 13 11.26 7.88 7.98
CA LEU A 13 10.68 9.22 8.06
C LEU A 13 10.09 9.48 9.45
N LEU A 14 9.24 8.58 9.95
CA LEU A 14 8.63 8.73 11.29
C LEU A 14 9.66 8.59 12.42
N GLY A 15 10.63 7.68 12.28
CA GLY A 15 11.70 7.52 13.26
C GLY A 15 12.61 8.74 13.41
N ALA A 16 12.73 9.60 12.39
CA ALA A 16 13.46 10.87 12.49
C ALA A 16 12.80 11.89 13.44
N TYR A 17 11.54 11.64 13.82
CA TYR A 17 10.78 12.42 14.79
C TYR A 17 10.51 11.63 16.08
N ASP A 18 11.29 10.58 16.34
CA ASP A 18 11.16 9.69 17.50
C ASP A 18 9.78 8.98 17.59
N ILE A 19 9.11 8.80 16.45
CA ILE A 19 7.83 8.09 16.36
C ILE A 19 8.06 6.63 15.94
N GLU A 20 7.75 5.69 16.83
CA GLU A 20 7.83 4.26 16.54
C GLU A 20 6.62 3.75 15.73
N VAL A 21 6.91 3.03 14.63
CA VAL A 21 5.87 2.41 13.79
C VAL A 21 5.61 0.96 14.24
N LEU A 22 4.58 0.77 15.06
CA LEU A 22 4.19 -0.56 15.56
C LEU A 22 3.62 -1.45 14.45
N ARG A 23 2.73 -0.90 13.60
CA ARG A 23 2.09 -1.62 12.50
C ARG A 23 2.01 -0.74 11.26
N LEU A 24 2.49 -1.28 10.14
CA LEU A 24 2.40 -0.64 8.83
C LEU A 24 1.75 -1.61 7.85
N VAL A 25 0.64 -1.19 7.24
CA VAL A 25 -0.11 -1.98 6.25
C VAL A 25 -0.32 -1.10 5.03
N ARG A 26 -0.02 -1.66 3.85
CA ARG A 26 -0.36 -1.02 2.58
C ARG A 26 -1.81 -1.39 2.24
N VAL A 27 -2.69 -0.40 2.26
CA VAL A 27 -4.14 -0.58 2.03
C VAL A 27 -4.57 -0.31 0.59
N ALA A 28 -3.71 0.33 -0.22
CA ALA A 28 -3.98 0.63 -1.62
C ALA A 28 -2.68 0.76 -2.41
N ILE A 29 -2.78 0.64 -3.73
CA ILE A 29 -1.74 0.98 -4.72
C ILE A 29 -2.41 1.81 -5.81
N GLY A 30 -2.04 3.09 -5.93
CA GLY A 30 -2.78 4.02 -6.78
C GLY A 30 -4.25 4.06 -6.37
N GLN A 31 -5.15 3.84 -7.33
CA GLN A 31 -6.59 3.78 -7.10
C GLN A 31 -7.08 2.38 -6.64
N LEU A 32 -6.26 1.34 -6.79
CA LEU A 32 -6.62 -0.03 -6.42
C LEU A 32 -6.58 -0.22 -4.89
N GLN A 33 -7.71 -0.59 -4.30
CA GLN A 33 -7.86 -0.82 -2.85
C GLN A 33 -7.63 -2.29 -2.48
N LEU A 34 -7.12 -2.55 -1.27
CA LEU A 34 -7.00 -3.90 -0.71
C LEU A 34 -8.37 -4.54 -0.43
N GLY A 35 -9.34 -3.72 -0.01
CA GLY A 35 -10.69 -4.16 0.34
C GLY A 35 -10.69 -5.28 1.40
N GLU A 36 -11.56 -6.27 1.19
CA GLU A 36 -11.77 -7.41 2.09
C GLU A 36 -10.80 -8.58 1.86
N LEU A 37 -9.68 -8.36 1.15
CA LEU A 37 -8.73 -9.43 0.87
C LEU A 37 -8.01 -9.88 2.15
N ALA A 38 -8.26 -11.13 2.56
CA ALA A 38 -7.65 -11.70 3.75
C ALA A 38 -6.11 -11.80 3.64
N LYS A 39 -5.43 -11.70 4.79
CA LYS A 39 -3.97 -11.80 4.88
C LYS A 39 -3.47 -13.10 4.22
N GLY A 40 -2.47 -12.96 3.35
CA GLY A 40 -1.84 -14.08 2.65
C GLY A 40 -2.67 -14.67 1.50
N LYS A 41 -3.82 -14.08 1.17
CA LYS A 41 -4.62 -14.44 0.00
C LYS A 41 -4.28 -13.54 -1.19
N ALA A 42 -4.56 -14.07 -2.37
CA ALA A 42 -4.51 -13.35 -3.63
C ALA A 42 -5.78 -13.68 -4.43
N ARG A 43 -6.17 -12.76 -5.31
CA ARG A 43 -7.27 -12.95 -6.26
C ARG A 43 -6.92 -12.24 -7.56
N HIS A 44 -7.58 -12.64 -8.63
CA HIS A 44 -7.53 -11.88 -9.87
C HIS A 44 -8.25 -10.54 -9.71
N LEU A 45 -7.78 -9.54 -10.46
CA LEU A 45 -8.43 -8.24 -10.57
C LEU A 45 -9.69 -8.37 -11.43
N SER A 46 -10.72 -7.59 -11.12
CA SER A 46 -11.88 -7.43 -11.99
C SER A 46 -11.54 -6.58 -13.21
N ALA A 47 -12.45 -6.53 -14.19
CA ALA A 47 -12.27 -5.69 -15.36
C ALA A 47 -12.22 -4.19 -14.99
N GLU A 48 -13.04 -3.78 -14.02
CA GLU A 48 -13.07 -2.41 -13.51
C GLU A 48 -11.75 -2.06 -12.81
N GLU A 49 -11.21 -2.98 -12.00
CA GLU A 49 -9.93 -2.79 -11.31
C GLU A 49 -8.74 -2.75 -12.26
N LEU A 50 -8.78 -3.53 -13.35
CA LEU A 50 -7.76 -3.48 -14.41
C LEU A 50 -7.75 -2.12 -15.12
N ALA A 51 -8.93 -1.54 -15.37
CA ALA A 51 -9.04 -0.21 -15.98
C ALA A 51 -8.37 0.88 -15.12
N LEU A 52 -8.35 0.73 -13.79
CA LEU A 52 -7.66 1.65 -12.87
C LEU A 52 -6.13 1.66 -13.02
N LEU A 53 -5.54 0.61 -13.61
CA LEU A 53 -4.09 0.48 -13.78
C LEU A 53 -3.58 0.97 -15.14
N GLN A 54 -4.49 1.25 -16.08
CA GLN A 54 -4.17 1.66 -17.45
C GLN A 54 -4.21 3.18 -17.66
N ALA A 55 -4.53 3.95 -16.61
CA ALA A 55 -4.56 5.41 -16.59
C ALA A 55 -3.29 5.97 -15.93
#